data_AF-A0A418N0U7-F1
#
_entry.id   AF-A0A418N0U7-F1
#
_cell.length_a   1.000
_cell.length_b   1.000
_cell.length_c   1.000
_cell.angle_alpha   90.00
_cell.angle_beta   90.00
_cell.angle_gamma   90.00
#
_symmetry.space_group_name_H-M   'P 1'
#
loop_
_entity.id
_entity.type
_entity.pdbx_description
1 polymer ?
#
loop_
_entity_poly.entity_id
_entity_poly.type
_entity_poly.pdbx_seq_one_letter_code
_entity_poly.pdbx_strand_id
1 'polypeptide(L)'
;MDIYEDARTVSRADLAAWLRQVASQLETGQVFYGAAGTITVADQVYCELEIEQEGKDEYSIEIEFSWVNPTATPTAEAAAVEPATEATVQPAVEADKPTAETDDAEDEQPATVSPAA
;
A
#
# COMPACT_ATOMS: atom_id res chain seq x y z
N MET A 1 -11.97 -18.32 -4.32
CA MET A 1 -13.08 -18.88 -3.53
C MET A 1 -12.92 -18.31 -2.16
N ASP A 2 -13.90 -17.55 -1.71
CA ASP A 2 -13.84 -16.88 -0.40
C ASP A 2 -14.19 -17.88 0.70
N ILE A 3 -13.41 -17.87 1.77
CA ILE A 3 -13.65 -18.74 2.92
C ILE A 3 -14.73 -18.17 3.86
N TYR A 4 -15.06 -16.88 3.71
CA TYR A 4 -16.06 -16.15 4.48
C TYR A 4 -16.36 -14.77 3.87
N GLU A 5 -17.60 -14.29 3.97
CA GLU A 5 -18.04 -12.94 3.59
C GLU A 5 -19.11 -12.43 4.59
N ASP A 6 -18.99 -11.19 5.06
CA ASP A 6 -19.99 -10.47 5.86
C ASP A 6 -20.14 -9.02 5.36
N ALA A 7 -21.27 -8.72 4.72
CA ALA A 7 -21.56 -7.41 4.15
C ALA A 7 -22.80 -6.78 4.84
N ARG A 8 -22.64 -5.55 5.32
CA ARG A 8 -23.65 -4.84 6.11
C ARG A 8 -23.49 -3.33 6.04
N THR A 9 -24.62 -2.62 6.16
CA THR A 9 -24.62 -1.17 6.46
C THR A 9 -24.73 -0.97 7.96
N VAL A 10 -23.76 -0.29 8.56
CA VAL A 10 -23.68 -0.07 10.01
C VAL A 10 -23.44 1.41 10.31
N SER A 11 -23.66 1.82 11.56
CA SER A 11 -23.29 3.17 11.98
C SER A 11 -21.76 3.34 12.04
N ARG A 12 -21.29 4.60 12.00
CA ARG A 12 -19.87 4.92 12.21
C ARG A 12 -19.32 4.39 13.55
N ALA A 13 -20.16 4.39 14.59
CA ALA A 13 -19.77 3.91 15.91
C ALA A 13 -19.57 2.39 15.92
N ASP A 14 -20.48 1.66 15.25
CA ASP A 14 -20.40 0.20 15.14
C ASP A 14 -19.22 -0.23 14.26
N LEU A 15 -18.96 0.47 13.15
CA LEU A 15 -17.76 0.26 12.33
C LEU A 15 -16.49 0.44 13.16
N ALA A 16 -16.40 1.53 13.94
CA ALA A 16 -15.24 1.77 14.80
C ALA A 16 -15.10 0.70 15.91
N ALA A 17 -16.21 0.18 16.45
CA ALA A 17 -16.17 -0.91 17.41
C ALA A 17 -15.66 -2.21 16.75
N TRP A 18 -16.13 -2.50 15.53
CA TRP A 18 -15.69 -3.66 14.77
C TRP A 18 -14.21 -3.60 14.40
N LEU A 19 -13.70 -2.46 13.92
CA LEU A 19 -12.27 -2.28 13.62
C LEU A 19 -11.38 -2.46 14.86
N ARG A 20 -11.82 -1.97 16.03
CA ARG A 20 -11.10 -2.22 17.30
C ARG A 20 -11.09 -3.69 17.68
N GLN A 21 -12.19 -4.41 17.44
CA GLN A 21 -12.24 -5.85 17.66
C GLN A 21 -11.26 -6.59 16.75
N VAL A 22 -11.23 -6.25 15.46
CA VAL A 22 -10.25 -6.82 14.50
C VAL A 22 -8.83 -6.52 14.95
N ALA A 23 -8.52 -5.29 15.36
CA ALA A 23 -7.21 -4.92 15.89
C ALA A 23 -6.84 -5.75 17.13
N SER A 24 -7.77 -5.91 18.08
CA SER A 24 -7.54 -6.72 19.29
C SER A 24 -7.29 -8.19 18.95
N GLN A 25 -7.91 -8.72 17.89
CA GLN A 25 -7.66 -10.08 17.41
C GLN A 25 -6.29 -10.21 16.74
N LEU A 26 -5.88 -9.25 15.92
CA LEU A 26 -4.55 -9.20 15.31
C LEU A 26 -3.43 -9.21 16.36
N GLU A 27 -3.61 -8.52 17.49
CA GLU A 27 -2.65 -8.56 18.61
C GLU A 27 -2.46 -9.96 19.21
N THR A 28 -3.44 -10.86 19.04
CA THR A 28 -3.33 -12.27 19.48
C THR A 28 -2.74 -13.20 18.42
N GLY A 29 -2.51 -12.72 17.20
CA GLY A 29 -2.07 -13.53 16.06
C GLY A 29 -3.18 -14.39 15.44
N GLN A 30 -4.44 -14.17 15.81
CA GLN A 30 -5.58 -14.95 15.30
C GLN A 30 -6.77 -14.06 15.00
N VAL A 31 -7.40 -14.26 13.84
CA VAL A 31 -8.65 -13.59 13.44
C VAL A 31 -9.78 -14.62 13.38
N PHE A 32 -10.91 -14.28 13.98
CA PHE A 32 -12.11 -15.12 14.03
C PHE A 32 -13.11 -14.63 12.97
N TYR A 33 -13.61 -15.55 12.13
CA TYR A 33 -14.59 -15.24 11.10
C TYR A 33 -15.89 -16.03 11.33
N GLY A 34 -16.87 -15.36 11.95
CA GLY A 34 -18.14 -15.95 12.34
C GLY A 34 -18.00 -17.23 13.18
N ALA A 35 -18.95 -18.17 13.01
CA ALA A 35 -18.84 -19.52 13.57
C ALA A 35 -18.00 -20.47 12.69
N ALA A 36 -17.45 -19.98 11.59
CA ALA A 36 -16.80 -20.79 10.58
C ALA A 36 -15.33 -21.10 10.91
N GLY A 37 -14.69 -20.30 11.76
CA GLY A 37 -13.40 -20.66 12.36
C GLY A 37 -12.49 -19.48 12.64
N THR A 38 -11.20 -19.80 12.65
CA THR A 38 -10.09 -18.88 12.92
C THR A 38 -8.98 -19.06 11.89
N ILE A 39 -8.34 -17.96 11.49
CA ILE A 39 -7.08 -17.98 10.74
C ILE A 39 -5.93 -17.49 11.62
N THR A 40 -4.75 -18.06 11.41
CA THR A 40 -3.50 -17.58 12.03
C THR A 40 -2.88 -16.51 11.16
N VAL A 41 -2.53 -15.38 11.77
CA VAL A 41 -1.85 -14.25 11.12
C VAL A 41 -0.36 -14.33 11.42
N ALA A 42 0.48 -14.06 10.42
CA ALA A 42 1.93 -14.05 10.60
C ALA A 42 2.38 -12.83 11.42
N ASP A 43 3.56 -12.92 12.05
CA ASP A 43 4.18 -11.81 12.79
C ASP A 43 4.45 -10.58 11.90
N GLN A 44 4.59 -10.80 10.59
CA GLN A 44 4.75 -9.76 9.57
C GLN A 44 3.75 -9.98 8.45
N VAL A 45 3.07 -8.90 8.04
CA VAL A 45 2.11 -8.88 6.94
C VAL A 45 2.46 -7.75 5.99
N TYR A 46 2.11 -7.91 4.71
CA TYR A 46 1.96 -6.75 3.82
C TYR A 46 0.63 -6.07 4.17
N CYS A 47 0.61 -4.74 4.26
CA CYS A 47 -0.59 -3.98 4.60
C CYS A 47 -0.68 -2.72 3.75
N GLU A 48 -1.87 -2.45 3.24
CA GLU A 48 -2.21 -1.32 2.39
C GLU A 48 -3.50 -0.65 2.89
N LEU A 49 -3.55 0.67 2.79
CA LEU A 49 -4.71 1.49 3.11
C LEU A 49 -4.96 2.41 1.93
N GLU A 50 -6.13 2.27 1.33
CA GLU A 50 -6.57 3.10 0.21
C GLU A 50 -7.78 3.93 0.63
N ILE A 51 -7.83 5.17 0.13
CA ILE A 51 -8.96 6.08 0.32
C ILE A 51 -9.27 6.66 -1.04
N GLU A 52 -10.47 6.38 -1.55
CA GLU A 52 -10.89 6.82 -2.86
C GLU A 52 -12.19 7.62 -2.81
N GLN A 53 -12.41 8.40 -3.85
CA GLN A 53 -13.66 9.11 -4.08
C GLN A 53 -14.20 8.71 -5.46
N GLU A 54 -15.35 8.03 -5.47
CA GLU A 54 -16.05 7.72 -6.71
C GLU A 54 -17.08 8.82 -7.01
N GLY A 55 -16.84 9.55 -8.09
CA GLY A 55 -17.68 10.70 -8.45
C GLY A 55 -17.63 11.81 -7.39
N LYS A 56 -18.78 12.40 -7.07
CA LYS A 56 -18.88 13.52 -6.11
C LYS A 56 -19.42 13.10 -4.74
N ASP A 57 -20.08 11.96 -4.66
CA ASP A 57 -20.99 11.64 -3.57
C ASP A 57 -20.61 10.36 -2.81
N GLU A 58 -19.57 9.65 -3.24
CA GLU A 58 -19.15 8.39 -2.63
C GLU A 58 -17.66 8.41 -2.26
N TYR A 59 -17.38 7.99 -1.04
CA TYR A 59 -16.03 7.74 -0.53
C TYR A 59 -15.92 6.28 -0.11
N SER A 60 -14.84 5.63 -0.51
CA SER A 60 -14.47 4.30 -0.04
C SER A 60 -13.15 4.37 0.74
N ILE A 61 -13.04 3.52 1.75
CA ILE A 61 -11.80 3.29 2.49
C ILE A 61 -11.60 1.79 2.53
N GLU A 62 -10.47 1.32 2.03
CA GLU A 62 -10.12 -0.09 1.98
C GLU A 62 -8.86 -0.33 2.81
N ILE A 63 -8.89 -1.38 3.63
CA ILE A 63 -7.74 -1.86 4.39
C ILE A 63 -7.53 -3.31 3.98
N GLU A 64 -6.44 -3.56 3.25
CA GLU A 64 -6.05 -4.90 2.85
C GLU A 64 -4.74 -5.26 3.54
N PHE A 65 -4.65 -6.49 4.05
CA PHE A 65 -3.39 -7.06 4.49
C PHE A 65 -3.32 -8.54 4.15
N SER A 66 -2.15 -8.98 3.72
CA SER A 66 -1.92 -10.33 3.21
C SER A 66 -0.62 -10.92 3.73
N TRP A 67 -0.60 -12.24 3.84
CA TRP A 67 0.55 -13.02 4.30
C TRP A 67 0.52 -14.42 3.72
N VAL A 68 1.68 -15.08 3.72
CA VAL A 68 1.78 -16.50 3.38
C VAL A 68 1.26 -17.32 4.55
N ASN A 69 0.38 -18.28 4.28
CA ASN A 69 -0.13 -19.18 5.32
C ASN A 69 1.04 -19.92 6.01
N PRO A 70 1.30 -19.67 7.31
CA PRO A 70 2.45 -20.25 8.01
C PRO A 70 2.33 -21.77 8.21
N THR A 71 1.14 -22.34 8.08
CA THR A 71 0.90 -23.78 8.19
C THR A 71 0.88 -24.49 6.84
N ALA A 72 1.05 -23.76 5.73
CA ALA A 72 1.13 -24.39 4.42
C ALA A 72 2.46 -25.13 4.29
N THR A 73 2.41 -26.43 4.04
CA THR A 73 3.60 -27.21 3.70
C THR A 73 4.23 -26.61 2.43
N PRO A 74 5.53 -26.24 2.45
CA PRO A 74 6.17 -25.72 1.24
C PRO A 74 6.20 -26.81 0.18
N THR A 75 5.42 -26.63 -0.89
CA THR A 75 5.55 -27.43 -2.10
C THR A 75 6.88 -27.06 -2.74
N ALA A 76 7.76 -28.05 -2.96
CA ALA A 76 9.10 -27.90 -3.50
C ALA A 76 9.09 -27.55 -5.01
N GLU A 77 8.48 -26.42 -5.38
CA GLU A 77 8.41 -25.92 -6.75
C GLU A 77 8.90 -24.46 -6.82
N ALA A 78 10.02 -24.19 -6.14
CA ALA A 78 10.78 -22.95 -6.29
C ALA A 78 12.26 -23.19 -5.92
N ALA A 79 12.88 -24.16 -6.60
CA ALA A 79 14.33 -24.37 -6.54
C ALA A 79 14.87 -24.72 -7.93
N ALA A 80 14.64 -23.84 -8.90
CA ALA A 80 15.48 -23.75 -10.10
C ALA A 80 16.31 -22.46 -9.97
N VAL A 81 17.35 -22.53 -9.14
CA VAL A 81 18.43 -21.54 -9.14
C VAL A 81 19.31 -21.90 -10.34
N GLU A 82 19.26 -21.11 -11.40
CA GLU A 82 20.28 -21.17 -12.45
C GLU A 82 21.63 -20.68 -11.89
N PRO A 83 22.76 -21.35 -12.20
CA PRO A 83 24.05 -20.96 -11.68
C PRO A 83 24.57 -19.68 -12.35
N ALA A 84 25.25 -18.90 -11.52
CA ALA A 84 25.94 -17.66 -11.84
C ALA A 84 26.85 -17.75 -13.07
N THR A 85 26.70 -16.80 -14.00
CA THR A 85 27.74 -16.42 -14.94
C THR A 85 28.48 -15.18 -14.42
N GLU A 86 29.76 -15.36 -14.11
CA GLU A 86 30.74 -14.30 -13.87
C GLU A 86 30.72 -13.29 -15.03
N ALA A 87 30.38 -12.04 -14.75
CA ALA A 87 30.62 -10.91 -15.65
C ALA A 87 31.75 -10.05 -15.09
N THR A 88 32.86 -10.11 -15.81
CA THR A 88 34.14 -9.40 -15.68
C THR A 88 34.01 -7.92 -15.31
N VAL A 89 34.80 -7.51 -14.32
CA VAL A 89 35.06 -6.11 -13.93
C VAL A 89 35.86 -5.39 -15.04
N GLN A 90 35.35 -4.27 -15.55
CA GLN A 90 36.16 -3.25 -16.23
C GLN A 90 36.31 -2.03 -15.31
N PRO A 91 37.53 -1.47 -15.16
CA PRO A 91 37.76 -0.30 -14.32
C PRO A 91 37.40 1.01 -15.02
N ALA A 92 36.96 1.96 -14.19
CA ALA A 92 36.61 3.35 -14.51
C ALA A 92 37.84 4.26 -14.69
N VAL A 93 37.66 5.37 -15.43
CA VAL A 93 38.09 6.79 -15.20
C VAL A 93 37.95 7.56 -16.53
N GLU A 94 37.65 8.86 -16.66
CA GLU A 94 37.34 9.98 -15.78
C GLU A 94 36.76 11.13 -16.64
N ALA A 95 35.95 11.98 -16.00
CA ALA A 95 35.78 13.43 -16.14
C ALA A 95 35.87 14.13 -17.53
N ASP A 96 34.80 14.87 -17.87
CA ASP A 96 34.91 16.30 -18.18
C ASP A 96 33.55 17.04 -17.98
N LYS A 97 33.57 18.07 -17.12
CA LYS A 97 32.66 19.24 -17.06
C LYS A 97 33.58 20.45 -17.31
N PRO A 98 33.15 21.68 -17.72
CA PRO A 98 31.83 22.33 -17.63
C PRO A 98 31.46 23.10 -18.94
N THR A 99 30.34 23.82 -19.10
CA THR A 99 30.10 25.28 -18.86
C THR A 99 28.67 25.58 -19.35
N ALA A 100 27.76 26.19 -18.57
CA ALA A 100 27.60 27.63 -18.25
C ALA A 100 26.93 28.48 -19.36
N GLU A 101 26.18 29.50 -18.91
CA GLU A 101 25.41 30.56 -19.63
C GLU A 101 23.93 30.23 -19.94
N THR A 102 22.95 30.75 -19.19
CA THR A 102 22.42 32.14 -19.02
C THR A 102 21.62 32.65 -20.22
N ASP A 103 20.32 32.89 -19.98
CA ASP A 103 19.59 34.11 -20.34
C ASP A 103 18.31 34.08 -19.46
N ASP A 104 18.05 35.02 -18.53
CA ASP A 104 17.55 36.40 -18.77
C ASP A 104 16.25 36.37 -19.60
N ALA A 105 15.17 37.08 -19.32
CA ALA A 105 14.70 37.88 -18.20
C ALA A 105 13.20 38.12 -18.48
N GLU A 106 12.47 38.39 -17.40
CA GLU A 106 11.35 39.35 -17.27
C GLU A 106 10.32 39.50 -18.41
N ASP A 107 9.02 39.35 -18.08
CA ASP A 107 8.05 40.41 -18.38
C ASP A 107 6.77 40.33 -17.51
N GLU A 108 6.53 41.43 -16.79
CA GLU A 108 5.26 42.05 -16.37
C GLU A 108 4.23 41.34 -15.46
N GLN A 109 4.27 41.71 -14.17
CA GLN A 109 3.10 42.13 -13.36
C GLN A 109 2.56 43.51 -13.86
N PRO A 110 1.43 44.10 -13.39
CA PRO A 110 0.31 43.64 -12.52
C PRO A 110 -1.11 44.16 -12.94
N ALA A 111 -2.10 43.86 -12.08
CA ALA A 111 -3.34 44.60 -11.77
C ALA A 111 -4.52 44.53 -12.79
N THR A 112 -5.74 44.26 -12.35
CA THR A 112 -6.62 45.34 -11.85
C THR A 112 -7.90 44.80 -11.17
N VAL A 113 -8.21 45.37 -9.97
CA VAL A 113 -9.52 45.80 -9.37
C VAL A 113 -10.83 45.03 -9.69
N SER A 114 -11.84 44.87 -8.84
CA SER A 114 -12.23 45.18 -7.44
C SER A 114 -13.65 44.56 -7.24
N PRO A 115 -14.25 44.62 -6.03
CA PRO A 115 -15.50 43.91 -5.66
C PRO A 115 -16.79 44.75 -5.83
N ALA A 116 -17.96 44.08 -5.81
CA ALA A 116 -19.31 44.53 -5.35
C ALA A 116 -20.36 43.57 -5.98
N ALA A 117 -21.50 43.21 -5.36
CA ALA A 117 -22.28 43.79 -4.28
C ALA A 117 -23.02 42.69 -3.49
#